data_AF-A0A7S1ZCB4-F1
#
_entry.id   AF-A0A7S1ZCB4-F1
#
_cell.length_a   1.000
_cell.length_b   1.000
_cell.length_c   1.000
_cell.angle_alpha   90.00
_cell.angle_beta   90.00
_cell.angle_gamma   90.00
#
_symmetry.space_group_name_H-M   'P 1'
#
loop_
_entity.id
_entity.type
_entity.pdbx_description
1 polymer ?
#
loop_
_entity_poly.entity_id
_entity_poly.type
_entity_poly.pdbx_seq_one_letter_code
_entity_poly.pdbx_strand_id
1 'polypeptide(L)'
;FIRNVRLSPGRGAVILLCLACAQFSVNFSDYLPSSPAHVSRRLSRNLGAGRCMWEPPEPLPEDQPVFGTLIAGYPGSGKRLLYQMIEALTGGKAGDDWDLSEQGTHVVSLKTSYPHPESPWGWGDNMEQVVFILRNPRYAIPSYMAMKKELQFSETYEQSYLRRDYVYTVRPNETEWEAWCEENFNKELLLWAEQIEFWMGNGLKHDKDGNSYQDTHCGTDIHDCRPKTIIVYEKLSDRATGRREVAKLASVLDGREDIPLIEQEARACVYEETIDNEQPGFRINKHRPGGETDPLGFTLSELLKIKNTFTDLLEIYDRDDLGWGDTNLNAEVIIDTLNEYMAEICAEFINIIF
;
A
#
# COMPACT_ATOMS: atom_id res chain seq x y z
N PHE A 1 48.72 8.72 12.49
CA PHE A 1 49.09 9.16 13.84
C PHE A 1 48.22 8.40 14.83
N ILE A 2 48.81 7.44 15.57
CA ILE A 2 48.51 6.99 16.95
C ILE A 2 47.03 6.73 17.33
N ARG A 3 46.55 5.58 17.84
CA ARG A 3 47.13 4.30 18.31
C ARG A 3 45.98 3.29 18.48
N ASN A 4 46.26 2.02 18.19
CA ASN A 4 45.55 0.86 18.70
C ASN A 4 45.66 0.75 20.23
N VAL A 5 44.59 0.36 20.90
CA VAL A 5 44.64 -0.15 22.30
C VAL A 5 44.12 -1.59 22.29
N ARG A 6 45.04 -2.52 22.52
CA ARG A 6 44.77 -3.89 22.98
C ARG A 6 44.61 -3.84 24.50
N LEU A 7 43.62 -4.53 25.03
CA LEU A 7 43.58 -4.94 26.44
C LEU A 7 43.56 -6.48 26.53
N SER A 8 44.46 -7.00 27.34
CA SER A 8 44.70 -8.41 27.65
C SER A 8 43.73 -8.94 28.73
N PRO A 9 43.56 -10.28 28.85
CA PRO A 9 42.61 -10.87 29.78
C PRO A 9 43.18 -10.97 31.20
N GLY A 10 42.44 -10.42 32.17
CA GLY A 10 42.70 -10.57 33.60
C GLY A 10 41.90 -11.74 34.18
N ARG A 11 42.61 -12.71 34.75
CA ARG A 11 42.07 -13.80 35.57
C ARG A 11 41.47 -13.23 36.86
N GLY A 12 40.22 -13.58 37.15
CA GLY A 12 39.56 -13.32 38.43
C GLY A 12 38.77 -14.55 38.84
N ALA A 13 39.16 -15.15 39.96
CA ALA A 13 38.56 -16.34 40.54
C ALA A 13 37.09 -16.09 40.92
N VAL A 14 36.20 -17.00 40.50
CA VAL A 14 34.84 -17.09 41.06
C VAL A 14 34.75 -18.40 41.83
N ILE A 15 34.36 -18.22 43.08
CA ILE A 15 34.26 -19.19 44.17
C ILE A 15 33.19 -20.23 43.84
N LEU A 16 33.57 -21.51 43.95
CA LEU A 16 32.63 -22.63 44.05
C LEU A 16 31.84 -22.48 45.36
N LEU A 17 30.52 -22.33 45.25
CA LEU A 17 29.60 -22.67 46.33
C LEU A 17 28.72 -23.83 45.86
N CYS A 18 29.10 -25.03 46.29
CA CYS A 18 28.24 -26.20 46.28
C CYS A 18 27.12 -25.99 47.30
N LEU A 19 25.90 -25.77 46.81
CA LEU A 19 24.68 -25.91 47.60
C LEU A 19 23.89 -27.08 47.01
N ALA A 20 23.85 -28.15 47.79
CA ALA A 20 23.01 -29.30 47.56
C ALA A 20 21.54 -28.88 47.71
N CYS A 21 20.79 -28.88 46.60
CA CYS A 21 19.33 -28.85 46.64
C CYS A 21 18.80 -30.25 46.34
N ALA A 22 18.14 -30.82 47.34
CA ALA A 22 17.39 -32.05 47.25
C ALA A 22 16.33 -31.96 46.15
N GLN A 23 16.29 -32.96 45.28
CA GLN A 23 15.26 -33.12 44.26
C GLN A 23 13.93 -33.49 44.93
N PHE A 24 13.01 -32.52 44.97
CA PHE A 24 11.58 -32.80 45.09
C PHE A 24 11.00 -32.69 43.68
N SER A 25 10.87 -33.83 42.99
CA SER A 25 10.10 -33.94 41.75
C SER A 25 8.62 -33.92 42.09
N VAL A 26 8.03 -32.73 42.13
CA VAL A 26 6.58 -32.55 42.11
C VAL A 26 6.18 -32.41 40.64
N ASN A 27 5.36 -33.34 40.14
CA ASN A 27 4.75 -33.25 38.82
C ASN A 27 3.87 -31.99 38.78
N PHE A 28 4.41 -30.92 38.20
CA PHE A 28 3.71 -29.64 37.99
C PHE A 28 2.96 -29.60 36.64
N SER A 29 2.69 -30.76 36.03
CA SER A 29 2.08 -30.83 34.70
C SER A 29 0.56 -30.65 34.69
N ASP A 30 -0.10 -30.60 35.85
CA ASP A 30 -1.58 -30.58 35.94
C ASP A 30 -2.18 -29.24 36.40
N TYR A 31 -1.34 -28.20 36.56
CA TYR A 31 -1.77 -26.86 37.02
C TYR A 31 -1.17 -25.72 36.19
N LEU A 32 -0.94 -25.94 34.89
CA LEU A 32 -0.86 -24.80 33.99
C LEU A 32 -2.31 -24.30 33.80
N PRO A 33 -2.67 -23.09 34.28
CA PRO A 33 -3.92 -22.49 33.86
C PRO A 33 -3.92 -22.51 32.33
N SER A 34 -5.01 -23.02 31.74
CA SER A 34 -5.27 -22.84 30.31
C SER A 34 -4.89 -21.42 29.96
N SER A 35 -3.95 -21.23 29.02
CA SER A 35 -3.53 -19.90 28.57
C SER A 35 -4.79 -19.03 28.49
N PRO A 36 -4.79 -17.83 29.10
CA PRO A 36 -5.95 -16.96 29.09
C PRO A 36 -6.43 -16.94 27.65
N ALA A 37 -7.69 -17.37 27.44
CA ALA A 37 -8.25 -17.51 26.11
C ALA A 37 -7.92 -16.23 25.37
N HIS A 38 -7.00 -16.31 24.40
CA HIS A 38 -6.61 -15.17 23.60
C HIS A 38 -7.92 -14.57 23.15
N VAL A 39 -8.19 -13.33 23.54
CA VAL A 39 -9.35 -12.60 23.06
C VAL A 39 -9.15 -12.59 21.55
N SER A 40 -9.86 -13.49 20.86
CA SER A 40 -9.59 -13.72 19.44
C SER A 40 -9.97 -12.43 18.75
N ARG A 41 -8.96 -11.77 18.18
CA ARG A 41 -9.10 -10.63 17.30
C ARG A 41 -10.35 -10.78 16.43
N ARG A 42 -11.20 -9.75 16.40
CA ARG A 42 -12.49 -9.89 15.70
C ARG A 42 -12.35 -9.54 14.22
N LEU A 43 -12.37 -10.58 13.39
CA LEU A 43 -12.58 -10.44 11.94
C LEU A 43 -13.94 -9.80 11.67
N SER A 44 -14.14 -9.28 10.46
CA SER A 44 -15.51 -9.17 9.93
C SER A 44 -16.21 -10.51 10.15
N ARG A 45 -17.33 -10.50 10.87
CA ARG A 45 -17.95 -11.71 11.39
C ARG A 45 -18.73 -12.39 10.28
N ASN A 46 -18.32 -13.59 9.88
CA ASN A 46 -19.11 -14.42 8.97
C ASN A 46 -20.43 -14.83 9.66
N LEU A 47 -21.56 -14.49 9.03
CA LEU A 47 -22.91 -14.80 9.49
C LEU A 47 -23.52 -16.02 8.77
N GLY A 48 -22.72 -16.71 7.95
CA GLY A 48 -23.10 -17.82 7.10
C GLY A 48 -23.89 -17.40 5.86
N ALA A 49 -23.97 -18.32 4.89
CA ALA A 49 -24.70 -18.13 3.62
C ALA A 49 -24.24 -16.89 2.83
N GLY A 50 -22.93 -16.61 2.86
CA GLY A 50 -22.31 -15.48 2.17
C GLY A 50 -22.61 -14.11 2.79
N ARG A 51 -23.15 -14.06 4.00
CA ARG A 51 -23.35 -12.82 4.76
C ARG A 51 -22.24 -12.62 5.77
N CYS A 52 -21.98 -11.37 6.10
CA CYS A 52 -20.97 -10.94 7.05
C CYS A 52 -21.46 -9.70 7.78
N MET A 53 -20.78 -9.35 8.87
CA MET A 53 -20.90 -8.07 9.55
C MET A 53 -19.50 -7.48 9.63
N TRP A 54 -19.31 -6.29 9.06
CA TRP A 54 -18.03 -5.60 9.16
C TRP A 54 -17.73 -5.27 10.63
N GLU A 55 -16.51 -5.56 11.08
CA GLU A 55 -16.04 -5.22 12.42
C GLU A 55 -14.81 -4.31 12.33
N PRO A 56 -14.67 -3.30 13.22
CA PRO A 56 -13.50 -2.44 13.26
C PRO A 56 -12.20 -3.24 13.46
N PRO A 57 -11.11 -2.87 12.76
CA PRO A 57 -9.84 -3.55 12.93
C PRO A 57 -9.20 -3.24 14.29
N GLU A 58 -8.53 -4.24 14.85
CA GLU A 58 -7.80 -4.12 16.12
C GLU A 58 -6.28 -4.10 15.89
N PRO A 59 -5.49 -3.44 16.75
CA PRO A 59 -4.04 -3.58 16.75
C PRO A 59 -3.64 -5.05 16.93
N LEU A 60 -2.51 -5.44 16.35
CA LEU A 60 -1.96 -6.78 16.55
C LEU A 60 -1.33 -6.90 17.96
N PRO A 61 -1.34 -8.10 18.56
CA PRO A 61 -0.56 -8.36 19.78
C PRO A 61 0.92 -8.07 19.56
N GLU A 62 1.57 -7.38 20.51
CA GLU A 62 2.97 -6.94 20.40
C GLU A 62 3.97 -8.11 20.25
N ASP A 63 3.61 -9.30 20.75
CA ASP A 63 4.46 -10.50 20.75
C ASP A 63 4.22 -11.42 19.54
N GLN A 64 3.24 -11.11 18.70
CA GLN A 64 2.89 -11.92 17.53
C GLN A 64 3.78 -11.54 16.34
N PRO A 65 4.55 -12.46 15.74
CA PRO A 65 5.24 -12.19 14.48
C PRO A 65 4.21 -11.91 13.38
N VAL A 66 4.50 -10.93 12.52
CA VAL A 66 3.57 -10.47 11.49
C VAL A 66 4.23 -10.56 10.13
N PHE A 67 3.58 -11.26 9.21
CA PHE A 67 3.91 -11.21 7.80
C PHE A 67 3.31 -9.95 7.16
N GLY A 68 4.03 -8.83 7.31
CA GLY A 68 3.57 -7.53 6.83
C GLY A 68 3.38 -7.50 5.31
N THR A 69 2.24 -6.97 4.87
CA THR A 69 1.96 -6.70 3.45
C THR A 69 2.11 -5.22 3.15
N LEU A 70 3.07 -4.86 2.30
CA LEU A 70 3.23 -3.50 1.83
C LEU A 70 2.21 -3.18 0.73
N ILE A 71 1.39 -2.16 0.94
CA ILE A 71 0.47 -1.64 -0.08
C ILE A 71 1.14 -0.45 -0.76
N ALA A 72 1.68 -0.69 -1.96
CA ALA A 72 2.41 0.31 -2.71
C ALA A 72 1.59 0.88 -3.86
N GLY A 73 1.89 2.11 -4.27
CA GLY A 73 1.21 2.78 -5.37
C GLY A 73 1.49 4.27 -5.35
N TYR A 74 1.27 4.94 -6.47
CA TYR A 74 1.44 6.39 -6.57
C TYR A 74 0.52 7.13 -5.55
N PRO A 75 0.89 8.32 -5.03
CA PRO A 75 -0.01 9.13 -4.20
C PRO A 75 -1.36 9.37 -4.89
N GLY A 76 -2.47 9.26 -4.15
CA GLY A 76 -3.79 9.42 -4.78
C GLY A 76 -4.29 8.22 -5.60
N SER A 77 -3.55 7.11 -5.69
CA SER A 77 -4.03 5.86 -6.35
C SER A 77 -5.11 5.09 -5.57
N GLY A 78 -5.64 5.64 -4.48
CA GLY A 78 -6.74 5.02 -3.75
C GLY A 78 -6.34 3.87 -2.82
N LYS A 79 -5.07 3.81 -2.40
CA LYS A 79 -4.55 2.91 -1.35
C LYS A 79 -5.44 2.85 -0.10
N ARG A 80 -6.17 3.93 0.19
CA ARG A 80 -7.09 4.03 1.32
C ARG A 80 -8.19 2.96 1.29
N LEU A 81 -8.81 2.76 0.13
CA LEU A 81 -9.83 1.74 -0.06
C LEU A 81 -9.22 0.33 0.04
N LEU A 82 -8.03 0.14 -0.51
CA LEU A 82 -7.36 -1.16 -0.50
C LEU A 82 -6.97 -1.61 0.92
N TYR A 83 -6.39 -0.72 1.74
CA TYR A 83 -6.07 -1.11 3.12
C TYR A 83 -7.34 -1.40 3.94
N GLN A 84 -8.46 -0.70 3.69
CA GLN A 84 -9.73 -1.05 4.34
C GLN A 84 -10.20 -2.45 3.98
N MET A 85 -10.01 -2.87 2.73
CA MET A 85 -10.33 -4.24 2.33
C MET A 85 -9.45 -5.23 3.10
N ILE A 86 -8.17 -4.92 3.30
CA ILE A 86 -7.29 -5.75 4.15
C ILE A 86 -7.75 -5.73 5.60
N GLU A 87 -8.08 -4.56 6.17
CA GLU A 87 -8.62 -4.42 7.52
C GLU A 87 -9.94 -5.18 7.70
N ALA A 88 -10.78 -5.24 6.67
CA ALA A 88 -12.06 -5.94 6.74
C ALA A 88 -11.89 -7.47 6.60
N LEU A 89 -11.03 -7.89 5.66
CA LEU A 89 -10.69 -9.29 5.43
C LEU A 89 -9.95 -9.91 6.60
N THR A 90 -9.06 -9.13 7.20
CA THR A 90 -8.18 -9.59 8.26
C THR A 90 -8.63 -9.09 9.61
N GLY A 91 -9.37 -8.01 9.83
CA GLY A 91 -9.63 -7.48 11.18
C GLY A 91 -8.39 -6.90 11.90
N GLY A 92 -7.25 -6.76 11.21
CA GLY A 92 -6.04 -6.15 11.77
C GLY A 92 -5.81 -4.77 11.16
N LYS A 93 -5.35 -3.82 11.98
CA LYS A 93 -5.13 -2.43 11.54
C LYS A 93 -4.04 -2.31 10.48
N ALA A 94 -4.22 -1.34 9.60
CA ALA A 94 -3.20 -0.89 8.67
C ALA A 94 -2.39 0.29 9.22
N GLY A 95 -1.11 0.36 8.84
CA GLY A 95 -0.19 1.46 9.11
C GLY A 95 0.06 2.32 7.87
N ASP A 96 0.90 3.34 8.02
CA ASP A 96 1.46 4.10 6.90
C ASP A 96 2.91 4.52 7.10
N ASP A 97 3.57 4.78 5.98
CA ASP A 97 4.99 5.16 5.87
C ASP A 97 5.38 6.43 6.65
N TRP A 98 4.42 7.31 6.92
CA TRP A 98 4.60 8.48 7.76
C TRP A 98 4.18 8.25 9.21
N ASP A 99 3.57 7.12 9.55
CA ASP A 99 2.90 6.86 10.82
C ASP A 99 1.89 7.95 11.22
N LEU A 100 1.13 8.46 10.25
CA LEU A 100 -0.01 9.35 10.52
C LEU A 100 -1.16 8.60 11.21
N SER A 101 -1.16 7.26 11.16
CA SER A 101 -2.12 6.40 11.86
C SER A 101 -1.72 6.08 13.30
N GLU A 102 -0.49 6.43 13.74
CA GLU A 102 0.05 6.12 15.07
C GLU A 102 -0.03 4.63 15.41
N GLN A 103 0.22 3.78 14.41
CA GLN A 103 0.24 2.32 14.58
C GLN A 103 1.67 1.76 14.51
N GLY A 104 2.66 2.57 14.15
CA GLY A 104 4.02 2.13 13.89
C GLY A 104 4.07 1.14 12.73
N THR A 105 5.06 0.23 12.77
CA THR A 105 5.32 -0.74 11.70
C THR A 105 4.77 -2.14 12.00
N HIS A 106 4.26 -2.38 13.21
CA HIS A 106 3.70 -3.66 13.65
C HIS A 106 2.23 -3.82 13.23
N VAL A 107 2.01 -3.94 11.93
CA VAL A 107 0.69 -3.90 11.30
C VAL A 107 0.53 -4.99 10.24
N VAL A 108 -0.71 -5.42 9.98
CA VAL A 108 -0.97 -6.45 8.94
C VAL A 108 -0.59 -5.93 7.56
N SER A 109 -0.80 -4.64 7.34
CA SER A 109 -0.39 -3.99 6.10
C SER A 109 0.05 -2.56 6.36
N LEU A 110 0.98 -2.07 5.54
CA LEU A 110 1.46 -0.70 5.60
C LEU A 110 1.32 -0.06 4.22
N LYS A 111 0.66 1.10 4.14
CA LYS A 111 0.56 1.84 2.89
C LYS A 111 1.82 2.69 2.68
N THR A 112 2.33 2.69 1.45
CA THR A 112 3.47 3.54 1.05
C THR A 112 3.23 4.19 -0.30
N SER A 113 3.88 5.33 -0.52
CA SER A 113 4.03 5.90 -1.86
C SER A 113 5.47 5.86 -2.37
N TYR A 114 6.37 5.14 -1.70
CA TYR A 114 7.75 5.00 -2.13
C TYR A 114 7.81 4.34 -3.52
N PRO A 115 8.68 4.79 -4.46
CA PRO A 115 9.80 5.70 -4.26
C PRO A 115 9.48 7.17 -4.55
N HIS A 116 8.21 7.59 -4.50
CA HIS A 116 7.85 9.00 -4.65
C HIS A 116 8.70 9.87 -3.68
N PRO A 117 9.29 11.00 -4.13
CA PRO A 117 10.23 11.79 -3.31
C PRO A 117 9.69 12.28 -1.96
N GLU A 118 8.36 12.35 -1.82
CA GLU A 118 7.66 12.72 -0.59
C GLU A 118 7.24 11.52 0.27
N SER A 119 7.77 10.33 0.03
CA SER A 119 7.45 9.13 0.79
C SER A 119 8.76 8.48 1.25
N PRO A 120 9.01 8.41 2.57
CA PRO A 120 10.21 7.77 3.09
C PRO A 120 10.05 6.25 3.09
N TRP A 121 11.18 5.54 3.16
CA TRP A 121 11.19 4.13 3.55
C TRP A 121 11.03 4.02 5.07
N GLY A 122 9.78 3.99 5.54
CA GLY A 122 9.43 4.08 6.96
C GLY A 122 9.26 2.75 7.70
N TRP A 123 9.29 1.61 7.00
CA TRP A 123 8.88 0.31 7.57
C TRP A 123 10.02 -0.66 7.86
N GLY A 124 11.25 -0.36 7.42
CA GLY A 124 12.40 -1.25 7.59
C GLY A 124 12.14 -2.63 6.98
N ASP A 125 12.50 -3.68 7.71
CA ASP A 125 12.38 -5.09 7.34
C ASP A 125 11.04 -5.75 7.78
N ASN A 126 10.05 -4.95 8.21
CA ASN A 126 8.78 -5.47 8.73
C ASN A 126 7.79 -5.92 7.64
N MET A 127 8.19 -5.90 6.37
CA MET A 127 7.30 -6.20 5.24
C MET A 127 7.90 -7.31 4.40
N GLU A 128 7.06 -8.25 3.98
CA GLU A 128 7.51 -9.50 3.37
C GLU A 128 7.01 -9.66 1.94
N GLN A 129 5.95 -8.93 1.59
CA GLN A 129 5.39 -8.93 0.25
C GLN A 129 4.80 -7.58 -0.11
N VAL A 130 4.63 -7.37 -1.42
CA VAL A 130 4.06 -6.14 -1.98
C VAL A 130 2.74 -6.46 -2.67
N VAL A 131 1.72 -5.66 -2.40
CA VAL A 131 0.52 -5.52 -3.24
C VAL A 131 0.58 -4.14 -3.86
N PHE A 132 0.54 -4.06 -5.18
CA PHE A 132 0.62 -2.80 -5.89
C PHE A 132 -0.76 -2.35 -6.36
N ILE A 133 -1.12 -1.09 -6.11
CA ILE A 133 -2.36 -0.50 -6.64
C ILE A 133 -2.06 0.44 -7.80
N LEU A 134 -2.65 0.12 -8.94
CA LEU A 134 -2.59 0.93 -10.16
C LEU A 134 -3.88 1.76 -10.29
N ARG A 135 -3.72 3.03 -10.67
CA ARG A 135 -4.83 3.95 -10.94
C ARG A 135 -4.44 4.83 -12.11
N ASN A 136 -5.41 5.17 -12.97
CA ASN A 136 -5.17 6.04 -14.13
C ASN A 136 -4.58 7.39 -13.64
N PRO A 137 -3.45 7.88 -14.22
CA PRO A 137 -2.85 9.14 -13.80
C PRO A 137 -3.80 10.33 -13.95
N ARG A 138 -4.76 10.23 -14.89
CA ARG A 138 -5.87 11.18 -15.05
C ARG A 138 -6.67 11.38 -13.76
N TYR A 139 -6.76 10.36 -12.92
CA TYR A 139 -7.46 10.44 -11.64
C TYR A 139 -6.51 10.49 -10.43
N ALA A 140 -5.35 9.85 -10.53
CA ALA A 140 -4.39 9.77 -9.44
C ALA A 140 -3.70 11.12 -9.19
N ILE A 141 -3.23 11.80 -10.24
CA ILE A 141 -2.50 13.08 -10.12
C ILE A 141 -3.40 14.19 -9.54
N PRO A 142 -4.64 14.43 -10.03
CA PRO A 142 -5.52 15.42 -9.41
C PRO A 142 -5.90 15.03 -7.97
N SER A 143 -6.06 13.73 -7.69
CA SER A 143 -6.33 13.27 -6.33
C SER A 143 -5.16 13.51 -5.37
N TYR A 144 -3.92 13.42 -5.86
CA TYR A 144 -2.72 13.78 -5.11
C TYR A 144 -2.63 15.28 -4.86
N MET A 145 -2.81 16.11 -5.89
CA MET A 145 -2.85 17.57 -5.77
C MET A 145 -3.89 18.04 -4.75
N ALA A 146 -5.10 17.48 -4.81
CA ALA A 146 -6.16 17.80 -3.85
C ALA A 146 -5.73 17.50 -2.40
N MET A 147 -5.08 16.36 -2.16
CA MET A 147 -4.55 16.00 -0.85
C MET A 147 -3.43 16.96 -0.41
N LYS A 148 -2.51 17.32 -1.31
CA LYS A 148 -1.45 18.31 -1.05
C LYS A 148 -2.05 19.65 -0.64
N LYS A 149 -3.07 20.12 -1.35
CA LYS A 149 -3.77 21.36 -1.02
C LYS A 149 -4.42 21.31 0.36
N GLU A 150 -5.12 20.22 0.69
CA GLU A 150 -5.76 20.03 2.00
C GLU A 150 -4.72 20.03 3.14
N LEU A 151 -3.54 19.48 2.87
CA LEU A 151 -2.37 19.55 3.75
C LEU A 151 -1.61 20.89 3.65
N GLN A 152 -2.13 21.89 2.94
CA GLN A 152 -1.48 23.17 2.67
C GLN A 152 -0.02 23.03 2.21
N PHE A 153 0.23 22.06 1.33
CA PHE A 153 1.55 21.76 0.77
C PHE A 153 2.62 21.59 1.84
N SER A 154 2.25 20.99 2.99
CA SER A 154 3.17 20.70 4.09
C SER A 154 4.43 19.98 3.58
N GLU A 155 5.59 20.44 4.06
CA GLU A 155 6.91 19.90 3.70
C GLU A 155 7.47 18.97 4.79
N THR A 156 6.82 18.93 5.96
CA THR A 156 7.25 18.17 7.12
C THR A 156 6.13 17.27 7.63
N TYR A 157 6.53 16.19 8.32
CA TYR A 157 5.59 15.32 9.03
C TYR A 157 4.71 16.10 10.02
N GLU A 158 5.33 16.92 10.87
CA GLU A 158 4.64 17.71 11.91
C GLU A 158 3.49 18.55 11.32
N GLN A 159 3.75 19.25 10.20
CA GLN A 159 2.73 20.07 9.53
C GLN A 159 1.62 19.22 8.91
N SER A 160 1.97 18.09 8.30
CA SER A 160 1.00 17.15 7.72
C SER A 160 0.12 16.51 8.80
N TYR A 161 0.73 16.11 9.93
CA TYR A 161 0.05 15.49 11.07
C TYR A 161 -0.99 16.41 11.70
N LEU A 162 -0.67 17.70 11.88
CA LEU A 162 -1.61 18.73 12.36
C LEU A 162 -2.78 18.96 11.41
N ARG A 163 -2.67 18.52 10.15
CA ARG A 163 -3.68 18.73 9.10
C ARG A 163 -4.41 17.46 8.68
N ARG A 164 -4.12 16.32 9.29
CA ARG A 164 -4.71 15.02 8.90
C ARG A 164 -6.24 15.03 8.89
N ASP A 165 -6.88 15.81 9.77
CA ASP A 165 -8.34 15.89 9.84
C ASP A 165 -8.96 16.74 8.71
N TYR A 166 -8.14 17.44 7.91
CA TYR A 166 -8.57 18.24 6.76
C TYR A 166 -8.40 17.50 5.43
N VAL A 167 -7.79 16.32 5.41
CA VAL A 167 -7.73 15.53 4.17
C VAL A 167 -9.11 14.96 3.82
N TYR A 168 -9.37 14.88 2.53
CA TYR A 168 -10.64 14.44 1.96
C TYR A 168 -11.84 15.33 2.33
N THR A 169 -11.63 16.65 2.42
CA THR A 169 -12.66 17.62 2.82
C THR A 169 -13.05 18.62 1.74
N VAL A 170 -12.18 19.00 0.82
CA VAL A 170 -12.47 20.06 -0.16
C VAL A 170 -11.75 19.77 -1.47
N ARG A 171 -12.46 19.85 -2.59
CA ARG A 171 -11.80 19.79 -3.91
C ARG A 171 -11.10 21.13 -4.23
N PRO A 172 -9.91 21.11 -4.84
CA PRO A 172 -9.35 22.32 -5.45
C PRO A 172 -10.30 22.84 -6.53
N ASN A 173 -10.36 24.16 -6.71
CA ASN A 173 -11.05 24.75 -7.85
C ASN A 173 -10.18 24.62 -9.12
N GLU A 174 -10.79 24.87 -10.28
CA GLU A 174 -10.13 24.76 -11.58
C GLU A 174 -8.88 25.65 -11.69
N THR A 175 -8.96 26.92 -11.26
CA THR A 175 -7.82 27.85 -11.32
C THR A 175 -6.62 27.38 -10.48
N GLU A 176 -6.86 26.83 -9.29
CA GLU A 176 -5.79 26.28 -8.46
C GLU A 176 -5.19 25.01 -9.06
N TRP A 177 -6.03 24.19 -9.69
CA TRP A 177 -5.58 23.03 -10.43
C TRP A 177 -4.69 23.41 -11.61
N GLU A 178 -5.14 24.32 -12.47
CA GLU A 178 -4.41 24.78 -13.66
C GLU A 178 -3.03 25.32 -13.26
N ALA A 179 -2.98 26.19 -12.25
CA ALA A 179 -1.73 26.77 -11.76
C ALA A 179 -0.74 25.71 -11.25
N TRP A 180 -1.23 24.71 -10.51
CA TRP A 180 -0.37 23.64 -10.02
C TRP A 180 0.07 22.70 -11.16
N CYS A 181 -0.84 22.41 -12.09
CA CYS A 181 -0.63 21.50 -13.21
C CYS A 181 0.46 22.02 -14.14
N GLU A 182 0.46 23.33 -14.45
CA GLU A 182 1.47 23.99 -15.29
C GLU A 182 2.91 23.73 -14.81
N GLU A 183 3.12 23.75 -13.49
CA GLU A 183 4.44 23.58 -12.88
C GLU A 183 4.82 22.11 -12.63
N ASN A 184 3.84 21.26 -12.31
CA ASN A 184 4.10 19.95 -11.72
C ASN A 184 3.75 18.77 -12.63
N PHE A 185 2.86 18.95 -13.62
CA PHE A 185 2.28 17.83 -14.36
C PHE A 185 3.31 16.87 -14.96
N ASN A 186 4.34 17.38 -15.65
CA ASN A 186 5.35 16.53 -16.28
C ASN A 186 6.14 15.71 -15.25
N LYS A 187 6.48 16.34 -14.12
CA LYS A 187 7.20 15.70 -13.02
C LYS A 187 6.34 14.59 -12.42
N GLU A 188 5.08 14.87 -12.15
CA GLU A 188 4.17 13.93 -11.49
C GLU A 188 3.73 12.78 -12.40
N LEU A 189 3.61 13.03 -13.71
CA LEU A 189 3.39 11.97 -14.69
C LEU A 189 4.59 11.02 -14.81
N LEU A 190 5.81 11.56 -14.80
CA LEU A 190 7.04 10.76 -14.76
C LEU A 190 7.11 9.92 -13.48
N LEU A 191 6.89 10.54 -12.31
CA LEU A 191 6.89 9.84 -11.03
C LEU A 191 5.81 8.75 -10.96
N TRP A 192 4.66 8.95 -11.60
CA TRP A 192 3.63 7.92 -11.72
C TRP A 192 4.09 6.72 -12.55
N ALA A 193 4.81 6.93 -13.66
CA ALA A 193 5.35 5.85 -14.49
C ALA A 193 6.51 5.12 -13.78
N GLU A 194 7.45 5.87 -13.21
CA GLU A 194 8.58 5.35 -12.44
C GLU A 194 8.12 4.48 -11.27
N GLN A 195 6.96 4.78 -10.69
CA GLN A 195 6.35 3.98 -9.64
C GLN A 195 6.05 2.54 -10.10
N ILE A 196 5.55 2.38 -11.33
CA ILE A 196 5.24 1.07 -11.91
C ILE A 196 6.53 0.31 -12.21
N GLU A 197 7.46 0.97 -12.90
CA GLU A 197 8.77 0.41 -13.24
C GLU A 197 9.57 0.00 -12.01
N PHE A 198 9.56 0.81 -10.95
CA PHE A 198 10.24 0.50 -9.70
C PHE A 198 9.74 -0.82 -9.11
N TRP A 199 8.44 -0.96 -8.88
CA TRP A 199 7.92 -2.16 -8.22
C TRP A 199 8.00 -3.39 -9.11
N MET A 200 7.65 -3.27 -10.39
CA MET A 200 7.78 -4.39 -11.34
C MET A 200 9.25 -4.81 -11.53
N GLY A 201 10.14 -3.83 -11.69
CA GLY A 201 11.59 -3.99 -11.82
C GLY A 201 12.29 -4.46 -10.55
N ASN A 202 11.55 -4.88 -9.51
CA ASN A 202 12.09 -5.33 -8.22
C ASN A 202 12.95 -4.28 -7.52
N GLY A 203 12.62 -2.99 -7.62
CA GLY A 203 13.38 -1.89 -7.04
C GLY A 203 14.37 -1.22 -8.00
N LEU A 204 14.23 -1.43 -9.31
CA LEU A 204 15.05 -0.77 -10.32
C LEU A 204 14.75 0.74 -10.33
N LYS A 205 15.80 1.56 -10.28
CA LYS A 205 15.74 3.02 -10.42
C LYS A 205 16.64 3.46 -11.56
N HIS A 206 16.37 4.65 -12.08
CA HIS A 206 17.20 5.30 -13.09
C HIS A 206 17.77 6.60 -12.52
N ASP A 207 19.05 6.87 -12.80
CA ASP A 207 19.65 8.17 -12.50
C ASP A 207 19.33 9.19 -13.60
N LYS A 208 19.83 10.42 -13.46
CA LYS A 208 19.59 11.50 -14.43
C LYS A 208 20.21 11.24 -15.81
N ASP A 209 21.18 10.33 -15.88
CA ASP A 209 21.85 9.92 -17.11
C ASP A 209 21.19 8.68 -17.74
N GLY A 210 20.13 8.15 -17.08
CA GLY A 210 19.39 6.96 -17.50
C GLY A 210 20.03 5.64 -17.06
N ASN A 211 21.11 5.67 -16.27
CA ASN A 211 21.73 4.43 -15.79
C ASN A 211 20.83 3.77 -14.75
N SER A 212 20.60 2.48 -14.93
CA SER A 212 19.84 1.69 -13.98
C SER A 212 20.68 1.32 -12.76
N TYR A 213 20.09 1.43 -11.58
CA TYR A 213 20.66 0.91 -10.33
C TYR A 213 19.57 0.27 -9.47
N GLN A 214 19.97 -0.72 -8.68
CA GLN A 214 19.10 -1.43 -7.77
C GLN A 214 18.95 -0.65 -6.47
N ASP A 215 17.72 -0.42 -6.03
CA ASP A 215 17.46 0.16 -4.71
C ASP A 215 17.93 -0.79 -3.61
N THR A 216 18.67 -0.25 -2.64
CA THR A 216 19.28 -1.04 -1.58
C THR A 216 18.27 -1.70 -0.66
N HIS A 217 17.10 -1.09 -0.46
CA HIS A 217 16.05 -1.65 0.40
C HIS A 217 15.41 -2.88 -0.24
N CYS A 218 15.30 -2.89 -1.56
CA CYS A 218 14.88 -4.06 -2.33
C CYS A 218 16.04 -5.07 -2.41
N GLY A 219 16.03 -6.02 -1.48
CA GLY A 219 17.01 -7.08 -1.30
C GLY A 219 17.56 -7.17 0.12
N THR A 220 17.55 -6.05 0.88
CA THR A 220 17.98 -6.02 2.28
C THR A 220 16.80 -6.05 3.24
N ASP A 221 15.85 -5.14 3.04
CA ASP A 221 14.69 -4.96 3.91
C ASP A 221 13.49 -5.78 3.41
N ILE A 222 13.26 -5.77 2.09
CA ILE A 222 12.26 -6.64 1.43
C ILE A 222 13.01 -7.50 0.41
N HIS A 223 12.98 -8.82 0.58
CA HIS A 223 13.72 -9.74 -0.30
C HIS A 223 13.25 -9.72 -1.76
N ASP A 224 11.95 -9.52 -1.98
CA ASP A 224 11.31 -9.44 -3.30
C ASP A 224 10.31 -8.29 -3.32
N CYS A 225 10.74 -7.15 -3.88
CA CYS A 225 9.90 -5.98 -4.06
C CYS A 225 8.87 -6.18 -5.17
N ARG A 226 8.93 -7.24 -5.98
CA ARG A 226 7.92 -7.44 -7.01
C ARG A 226 6.55 -7.65 -6.39
N PRO A 227 5.50 -7.00 -6.91
CA PRO A 227 4.15 -7.22 -6.42
C PRO A 227 3.76 -8.69 -6.53
N LYS A 228 3.15 -9.25 -5.48
CA LYS A 228 2.49 -10.56 -5.58
C LYS A 228 1.20 -10.48 -6.37
N THR A 229 0.54 -9.32 -6.35
CA THR A 229 -0.59 -9.00 -7.22
C THR A 229 -0.67 -7.50 -7.47
N ILE A 230 -1.28 -7.15 -8.60
CA ILE A 230 -1.69 -5.77 -8.91
C ILE A 230 -3.20 -5.66 -8.78
N ILE A 231 -3.62 -4.67 -7.99
CA ILE A 231 -5.01 -4.27 -7.84
C ILE A 231 -5.25 -3.02 -8.70
N VAL A 232 -6.27 -3.04 -9.54
CA VAL A 232 -6.64 -1.87 -10.36
C VAL A 232 -7.73 -1.10 -9.63
N TYR A 233 -7.47 0.15 -9.25
CA TYR A 233 -8.38 0.95 -8.43
C TYR A 233 -9.77 1.09 -9.05
N GLU A 234 -9.85 1.36 -10.36
CA GLU A 234 -11.12 1.49 -11.07
C GLU A 234 -11.95 0.20 -10.97
N LYS A 235 -11.29 -0.96 -11.13
CA LYS A 235 -11.93 -2.28 -10.98
C LYS A 235 -12.29 -2.58 -9.53
N LEU A 236 -11.45 -2.18 -8.56
CA LEU A 236 -11.76 -2.36 -7.13
C LEU A 236 -12.98 -1.53 -6.73
N SER A 237 -13.08 -0.29 -7.20
CA SER A 237 -14.19 0.61 -6.85
C SER A 237 -15.50 0.31 -7.59
N ASP A 238 -15.45 -0.43 -8.70
CA ASP A 238 -16.61 -0.79 -9.50
C ASP A 238 -17.34 -2.02 -8.92
N ARG A 239 -18.67 -1.96 -8.81
CA ARG A 239 -19.45 -3.05 -8.20
C ARG A 239 -19.41 -4.36 -8.99
N ALA A 240 -19.31 -4.29 -10.32
CA ALA A 240 -19.32 -5.48 -11.15
C ALA A 240 -17.99 -6.25 -11.06
N THR A 241 -16.88 -5.55 -10.85
CA THR A 241 -15.53 -6.11 -10.90
C THR A 241 -14.83 -6.14 -9.54
N GLY A 242 -15.24 -5.33 -8.56
CA GLY A 242 -14.56 -5.14 -7.29
C GLY A 242 -14.50 -6.39 -6.41
N ARG A 243 -15.54 -7.22 -6.44
CA ARG A 243 -15.50 -8.55 -5.77
C ARG A 243 -14.34 -9.43 -6.27
N ARG A 244 -14.00 -9.34 -7.57
CA ARG A 244 -12.87 -10.09 -8.14
C ARG A 244 -11.53 -9.52 -7.69
N GLU A 245 -11.41 -8.19 -7.61
CA GLU A 245 -10.20 -7.55 -7.08
C GLU A 245 -9.99 -7.88 -5.59
N VAL A 246 -11.05 -7.90 -4.79
CA VAL A 246 -10.99 -8.37 -3.39
C VAL A 246 -10.62 -9.84 -3.31
N ALA A 247 -11.10 -10.69 -4.22
CA ALA A 247 -10.71 -12.10 -4.27
C ALA A 247 -9.21 -12.28 -4.61
N LYS A 248 -8.67 -11.48 -5.55
CA LYS A 248 -7.22 -11.45 -5.85
C LYS A 248 -6.43 -11.06 -4.61
N LEU A 249 -6.84 -9.98 -3.94
CA LEU A 249 -6.20 -9.53 -2.69
C LEU A 249 -6.22 -10.62 -1.63
N ALA A 250 -7.37 -11.25 -1.39
CA ALA A 250 -7.51 -12.32 -0.42
C ALA A 250 -6.64 -13.53 -0.76
N SER A 251 -6.45 -13.85 -2.04
CA SER A 251 -5.58 -14.96 -2.46
C SER A 251 -4.09 -14.74 -2.13
N VAL A 252 -3.65 -13.48 -2.05
CA VAL A 252 -2.29 -13.12 -1.61
C VAL A 252 -2.14 -13.22 -0.08
N LEU A 253 -3.25 -13.11 0.64
CA LEU A 253 -3.29 -13.24 2.11
C LEU A 253 -3.62 -14.66 2.57
N ASP A 254 -4.07 -15.54 1.65
CA ASP A 254 -4.46 -16.91 1.96
C ASP A 254 -3.27 -17.79 2.40
N GLY A 255 -3.56 -18.77 3.26
CA GLY A 255 -2.57 -19.77 3.71
C GLY A 255 -1.55 -19.26 4.72
N ARG A 256 -1.73 -18.05 5.25
CA ARG A 256 -0.90 -17.46 6.31
C ARG A 256 -1.47 -17.83 7.68
N GLU A 257 -0.69 -18.53 8.50
CA GLU A 257 -1.11 -18.94 9.85
C GLU A 257 -1.18 -17.76 10.83
N ASP A 258 -0.38 -16.73 10.57
CA ASP A 258 -0.20 -15.56 11.42
C ASP A 258 -1.22 -14.45 11.16
N ILE A 259 -1.93 -14.47 10.03
CA ILE A 259 -2.96 -13.48 9.70
C ILE A 259 -4.27 -14.22 9.45
N PRO A 260 -5.15 -14.31 10.46
CA PRO A 260 -6.48 -14.87 10.25
C PRO A 260 -7.21 -14.07 9.16
N LEU A 261 -7.82 -14.80 8.23
CA LEU A 261 -8.56 -14.25 7.11
C LEU A 261 -10.01 -14.74 7.19
N ILE A 262 -10.96 -13.85 6.89
CA ILE A 262 -12.37 -14.23 6.83
C ILE A 262 -12.58 -15.38 5.83
N GLU A 263 -13.51 -16.28 6.15
CA GLU A 263 -13.81 -17.44 5.32
C GLU A 263 -14.23 -17.02 3.92
N GLN A 264 -13.81 -17.82 2.93
CA GLN A 264 -13.97 -17.51 1.51
C GLN A 264 -15.40 -17.15 1.11
N GLU A 265 -16.40 -17.82 1.69
CA GLU A 265 -17.82 -17.58 1.41
C GLU A 265 -18.29 -16.16 1.80
N ALA A 266 -17.66 -15.52 2.80
CA ALA A 266 -18.04 -14.21 3.31
C ALA A 266 -17.27 -13.04 2.67
N ARG A 267 -16.21 -13.30 1.88
CA ARG A 267 -15.36 -12.25 1.27
C ARG A 267 -16.12 -11.34 0.31
N ALA A 268 -17.10 -11.87 -0.42
CA ALA A 268 -17.94 -11.05 -1.28
C ALA A 268 -18.78 -10.04 -0.48
N CYS A 269 -19.25 -10.42 0.71
CA CYS A 269 -19.95 -9.50 1.60
C CYS A 269 -19.00 -8.44 2.15
N VAL A 270 -17.75 -8.79 2.49
CA VAL A 270 -16.75 -7.80 2.95
C VAL A 270 -16.58 -6.66 1.95
N TYR A 271 -16.56 -6.98 0.65
CA TYR A 271 -16.53 -5.97 -0.39
C TYR A 271 -17.75 -5.04 -0.32
N GLU A 272 -18.97 -5.58 -0.33
CA GLU A 272 -20.20 -4.79 -0.31
C GLU A 272 -20.28 -3.94 0.96
N GLU A 273 -19.99 -4.51 2.13
CA GLU A 273 -20.00 -3.78 3.39
C GLU A 273 -18.96 -2.64 3.41
N THR A 274 -17.79 -2.84 2.80
CA THR A 274 -16.76 -1.79 2.75
C THR A 274 -17.14 -0.67 1.77
N ILE A 275 -17.83 -0.98 0.68
CA ILE A 275 -18.27 -0.01 -0.33
C ILE A 275 -19.56 0.72 0.09
N ASP A 276 -20.50 0.01 0.72
CA ASP A 276 -21.85 0.49 1.03
C ASP A 276 -21.93 1.16 2.38
N ASN A 277 -21.28 0.56 3.38
CA ASN A 277 -21.31 1.04 4.74
C ASN A 277 -20.03 1.84 4.97
N GLU A 278 -20.12 3.14 4.66
CA GLU A 278 -19.08 4.11 4.95
C GLU A 278 -18.71 4.02 6.43
N GLN A 279 -17.49 3.55 6.69
CA GLN A 279 -17.07 3.27 8.05
C GLN A 279 -16.92 4.58 8.85
N PRO A 280 -17.31 4.61 10.14
CA PRO A 280 -17.20 5.81 10.96
C PRO A 280 -15.77 6.40 10.95
N GLY A 281 -15.67 7.72 10.74
CA GLY A 281 -14.39 8.41 10.66
C GLY A 281 -13.68 8.29 9.29
N PHE A 282 -14.31 7.63 8.32
CA PHE A 282 -13.74 7.47 7.00
C PHE A 282 -14.28 8.52 6.03
N ARG A 283 -13.36 9.28 5.43
CA ARG A 283 -13.67 10.22 4.35
C ARG A 283 -13.03 9.72 3.06
N ILE A 284 -13.85 9.24 2.13
CA ILE A 284 -13.46 9.02 0.73
C ILE A 284 -13.65 10.27 -0.11
N ASN A 285 -13.01 10.29 -1.28
CA ASN A 285 -13.16 11.33 -2.30
C ASN A 285 -14.62 11.66 -2.66
N LYS A 286 -15.55 10.70 -2.52
CA LYS A 286 -17.00 10.89 -2.75
C LYS A 286 -17.62 11.94 -1.82
N HIS A 287 -17.03 12.18 -0.65
CA HIS A 287 -17.52 13.17 0.33
C HIS A 287 -16.97 14.57 0.17
N ARG A 288 -16.00 14.80 -0.73
CA ARG A 288 -15.41 16.13 -0.90
C ARG A 288 -16.43 17.09 -1.54
N PRO A 289 -16.97 18.10 -0.83
CA PRO A 289 -17.68 19.21 -1.46
C PRO A 289 -16.78 20.00 -2.42
N GLY A 290 -17.40 20.60 -3.43
CA GLY A 290 -16.74 21.26 -4.57
C GLY A 290 -17.43 20.85 -5.87
N GLY A 291 -17.30 21.63 -6.94
CA GLY A 291 -18.00 21.48 -8.23
C GLY A 291 -17.97 20.07 -8.83
N GLU A 292 -18.85 19.83 -9.80
CA GLU A 292 -19.26 18.53 -10.36
C GLU A 292 -18.14 17.49 -10.46
N THR A 293 -18.54 16.22 -10.40
CA THR A 293 -17.71 15.01 -10.53
C THR A 293 -16.81 14.96 -11.76
N ASP A 294 -16.84 15.97 -12.62
CA ASP A 294 -15.95 16.07 -13.73
C ASP A 294 -14.50 16.13 -13.23
N PRO A 295 -13.65 15.23 -13.74
CA PRO A 295 -12.23 15.32 -13.51
C PRO A 295 -11.78 16.69 -13.98
N LEU A 296 -10.92 17.31 -13.18
CA LEU A 296 -10.25 18.55 -13.57
C LEU A 296 -9.66 18.35 -14.96
N GLY A 297 -10.03 19.23 -15.89
CA GLY A 297 -9.72 19.06 -17.30
C GLY A 297 -8.19 19.04 -17.51
N PHE A 298 -7.74 18.11 -18.34
CA PHE A 298 -6.40 18.15 -18.91
C PHE A 298 -6.46 18.83 -20.28
N THR A 299 -5.46 19.66 -20.57
CA THR A 299 -5.28 20.22 -21.90
C THR A 299 -4.93 19.12 -22.91
N LEU A 300 -5.13 19.41 -24.20
CA LEU A 300 -4.77 18.48 -25.28
C LEU A 300 -3.29 18.06 -25.23
N SER A 301 -2.40 18.99 -24.87
CA SER A 301 -0.98 18.72 -24.72
C SER A 301 -0.68 17.77 -23.55
N GLU A 302 -1.45 17.83 -22.47
CA GLU A 302 -1.26 16.97 -21.30
C GLU A 302 -1.80 15.56 -21.58
N LEU A 303 -2.97 15.45 -22.19
CA LEU A 303 -3.52 14.16 -22.64
C LEU A 303 -2.56 13.45 -23.62
N LEU A 304 -1.92 14.19 -24.53
CA LEU A 304 -0.92 13.63 -25.43
C LEU A 304 0.31 13.09 -24.68
N LYS A 305 0.74 13.75 -23.60
CA LYS A 305 1.83 13.26 -22.76
C LYS A 305 1.44 12.02 -21.99
N ILE A 306 0.23 11.97 -21.40
CA ILE A 306 -0.30 10.75 -20.75
C ILE A 306 -0.29 9.59 -21.75
N LYS A 307 -0.81 9.82 -22.96
CA LYS A 307 -0.81 8.84 -24.04
C LYS A 307 0.60 8.34 -24.37
N ASN A 308 1.57 9.24 -24.55
CA ASN A 308 2.94 8.85 -24.85
C ASN A 308 3.54 8.02 -23.70
N THR A 309 3.34 8.41 -22.44
CA THR A 309 3.78 7.62 -21.27
C THR A 309 3.15 6.23 -21.24
N PHE A 310 1.88 6.08 -21.62
CA PHE A 310 1.26 4.75 -21.74
C PHE A 310 1.89 3.93 -22.87
N THR A 311 2.20 4.55 -24.02
CA THR A 311 2.90 3.88 -25.11
C THR A 311 4.28 3.40 -24.67
N ASP A 312 5.05 4.24 -23.99
CA ASP A 312 6.38 3.88 -23.49
C ASP A 312 6.31 2.70 -22.51
N LEU A 313 5.34 2.71 -21.57
CA LEU A 313 5.14 1.59 -20.64
C LEU A 313 4.67 0.32 -21.35
N LEU A 314 3.77 0.42 -22.33
CA LEU A 314 3.35 -0.72 -23.14
C LEU A 314 4.54 -1.33 -23.89
N GLU A 315 5.41 -0.51 -24.48
CA GLU A 315 6.63 -0.99 -25.13
C GLU A 315 7.58 -1.69 -24.13
N ILE A 316 7.63 -1.28 -22.87
CA ILE A 316 8.44 -1.97 -21.84
C ILE A 316 7.86 -3.34 -21.51
N TYR A 317 6.54 -3.44 -21.26
CA TYR A 317 5.92 -4.67 -20.77
C TYR A 317 5.54 -5.67 -21.87
N ASP A 318 5.37 -5.23 -23.11
CA ASP A 318 5.13 -6.09 -24.29
C ASP A 318 6.42 -6.73 -24.84
N ARG A 319 7.58 -6.35 -24.29
CA ARG A 319 8.89 -6.86 -24.73
C ARG A 319 9.19 -8.25 -24.19
N ASP A 320 9.19 -9.22 -25.09
CA ASP A 320 9.60 -10.61 -24.82
C ASP A 320 11.02 -10.72 -24.22
N ASP A 321 11.95 -9.87 -24.65
CA ASP A 321 13.36 -9.96 -24.28
C ASP A 321 13.66 -9.55 -22.83
N LEU A 322 12.72 -8.87 -22.17
CA LEU A 322 12.80 -8.53 -20.75
C LEU A 322 12.18 -9.60 -19.84
N GLY A 323 11.61 -10.68 -20.42
CA GLY A 323 10.98 -11.76 -19.67
C GLY A 323 9.64 -11.39 -19.04
N TRP A 324 8.99 -10.32 -19.53
CA TRP A 324 7.65 -9.90 -19.11
C TRP A 324 6.51 -10.65 -19.82
N GLY A 325 6.82 -11.46 -20.84
CA GLY A 325 5.83 -12.22 -21.62
C GLY A 325 5.01 -13.23 -20.79
N ASP A 326 4.39 -14.22 -21.44
CA ASP A 326 3.33 -15.16 -20.96
C ASP A 326 3.45 -15.79 -19.54
N THR A 327 4.56 -15.59 -18.82
CA THR A 327 4.78 -16.08 -17.46
C THR A 327 4.52 -15.04 -16.37
N ASN A 328 4.41 -13.75 -16.69
CA ASN A 328 4.20 -12.70 -15.68
C ASN A 328 2.78 -12.13 -15.71
N LEU A 329 1.89 -12.72 -14.90
CA LEU A 329 0.49 -12.29 -14.77
C LEU A 329 0.33 -10.82 -14.36
N ASN A 330 1.31 -10.23 -13.66
CA ASN A 330 1.22 -8.80 -13.31
C ASN A 330 1.54 -7.90 -14.51
N ALA A 331 2.44 -8.30 -15.41
CA ALA A 331 2.69 -7.58 -16.65
C ALA A 331 1.45 -7.59 -17.55
N GLU A 332 0.77 -8.73 -17.68
CA GLU A 332 -0.52 -8.83 -18.38
C GLU A 332 -1.57 -7.87 -17.81
N VAL A 333 -1.70 -7.81 -16.47
CA VAL A 333 -2.61 -6.87 -15.80
C VAL A 333 -2.26 -5.42 -16.12
N ILE A 334 -0.97 -5.05 -16.18
CA ILE A 334 -0.55 -3.70 -16.57
C ILE A 334 -0.92 -3.42 -18.03
N ILE A 335 -0.59 -4.31 -18.97
CA ILE A 335 -0.88 -4.14 -20.40
C ILE A 335 -2.37 -3.95 -20.63
N ASP A 336 -3.21 -4.84 -20.08
CA ASP A 336 -4.66 -4.74 -20.18
C ASP A 336 -5.18 -3.41 -19.64
N THR A 337 -4.68 -3.00 -18.47
CA THR A 337 -5.10 -1.77 -17.80
C THR A 337 -4.64 -0.51 -18.56
N LEU A 338 -3.42 -0.49 -19.09
CA LEU A 338 -2.92 0.61 -19.90
C LEU A 338 -3.70 0.75 -21.22
N ASN A 339 -4.11 -0.37 -21.83
CA ASN A 339 -4.97 -0.33 -23.01
C ASN A 339 -6.38 0.22 -22.69
N GLU A 340 -6.96 -0.14 -21.55
CA GLU A 340 -8.21 0.45 -21.05
C GLU A 340 -8.06 1.97 -20.83
N TYR A 341 -6.99 2.41 -20.18
CA TYR A 341 -6.72 3.84 -19.95
C TYR A 341 -6.44 4.58 -21.26
N MET A 342 -5.73 3.97 -22.20
CA MET A 342 -5.46 4.53 -23.53
C MET A 342 -6.77 4.79 -24.29
N ALA A 343 -7.73 3.86 -24.23
CA ALA A 343 -9.04 4.01 -24.86
C ALA A 343 -9.82 5.19 -24.25
N GLU A 344 -9.77 5.35 -22.92
CA GLU A 344 -10.38 6.49 -22.22
C GLU A 344 -9.79 7.82 -22.67
N ILE A 345 -8.46 7.95 -22.68
CA ILE A 345 -7.75 9.17 -23.10
C ILE A 345 -8.05 9.49 -24.57
N CYS A 346 -8.09 8.48 -25.45
CA CYS A 346 -8.42 8.69 -26.86
C CYS A 346 -9.86 9.19 -27.05
N ALA A 347 -10.82 8.70 -26.26
CA ALA A 347 -12.20 9.16 -26.32
C ALA A 347 -12.33 10.63 -25.87
N GLU A 348 -11.64 11.01 -24.80
CA GLU A 348 -11.58 12.40 -24.32
C GLU A 348 -10.93 13.32 -25.34
N PHE A 349 -9.83 12.88 -25.97
CA PHE A 349 -9.14 13.61 -27.03
C PHE A 349 -10.07 13.93 -28.22
N ILE A 350 -10.94 12.99 -28.62
CA ILE A 350 -11.93 13.19 -29.68
C ILE A 350 -12.96 14.24 -29.25
N ASN A 351 -13.46 14.17 -28.02
CA ASN A 351 -14.47 15.10 -27.49
C ASN A 351 -13.96 16.55 -27.35
N ILE A 352 -12.65 16.76 -27.22
CA ILE A 352 -12.06 18.10 -27.16
C ILE A 352 -11.91 18.71 -28.57
N ILE A 353 -11.70 17.87 -29.59
CA ILE A 353 -11.44 18.32 -30.97
C ILE A 353 -12.73 18.59 -31.75
N PHE A 354 -13.76 17.78 -31.56
CA PHE A 354 -15.01 17.81 -32.31
C PHE A 354 -16.15 18.32 -31.45
#